data_AF-A0A809SK96-F1
#
_entry.id   AF-A0A809SK96-F1
#
_cell.length_a   1.000
_cell.length_b   1.000
_cell.length_c   1.000
_cell.angle_alpha   90.00
_cell.angle_beta   90.00
_cell.angle_gamma   90.00
#
_symmetry.space_group_name_H-M   'P 1'
#
loop_
_entity.id
_entity.type
_entity.pdbx_description
1 polymer ?
#
loop_
_entity_poly.entity_id
_entity_poly.type
_entity_poly.pdbx_seq_one_letter_code
_entity_poly.pdbx_strand_id
1 'polypeptide(L)'
;MEKLKNFFTLKNIKKITVLIISTIIFIFSIIIVSLKINNNFRPAFFNYKSYIAPSNEDILNKNFEYKTFNEINEFTIALNNNKAVGGIGSDFQAASLIQKNLIRKIDFKKLLKIDKEIKSKEELKTILSRIYTPIVFKHLESYDGHLGYEEDGTIKHLWEYFVPYYAQDGVVAYNTWNKTGQNYKKVITEQDLIENKKRLTSQSQNDEFKKYLKDNSLYNILNVVKEFDYKNLVITDAVRVNMLYGSSFNLKNEYNPENHTGVVTDNNFQQHINSFVKLINESTQSDLTKSRNISFNGDGQGIIASLLDPNRVDVNVAIMYNGDALDAYYSEGNGFNIKDPQTNETIELPDGSVEVIKFNENILLVDGLVIASDISESTTDILYNDLTESIFKNLGYLYNNKNIKHTLLKIYDEYLIDVLREKIVKEFVNDFSDGVLEFNEFKSKLLKLYEKTISETLNDDDLNLFRQFTEDEILTNDKLKLVFSNILNISLDNIEELKAKTSFLLSHIDFANESFEKRLNEDYPNLVNFDFINYTPANIVDYSIVRRNYFINDDNTYDLKAIDIYEITDKKKTINHKNLSGVNDKLQSLLDTYYFSTIKR
;
A
#
# COMPACT_ATOMS: atom_id res chain seq x y z
N MET A 1 48.81 -69.04 -1.58
CA MET A 1 49.63 -67.80 -1.58
C MET A 1 49.80 -67.19 -2.97
N GLU A 2 50.07 -67.96 -4.03
CA GLU A 2 50.25 -67.43 -5.40
C GLU A 2 49.02 -66.70 -5.98
N LYS A 3 47.81 -67.23 -5.75
CA LYS A 3 46.56 -66.54 -6.13
C LYS A 3 46.36 -65.19 -5.41
N LEU A 4 46.84 -65.07 -4.18
CA LEU A 4 46.82 -63.81 -3.41
C LEU A 4 47.84 -62.80 -3.98
N LYS A 5 49.06 -63.26 -4.32
CA LYS A 5 50.08 -62.41 -4.96
C LYS A 5 49.65 -61.90 -6.34
N ASN A 6 48.96 -62.73 -7.13
CA ASN A 6 48.39 -62.30 -8.42
C ASN A 6 47.22 -61.31 -8.26
N PHE A 7 46.46 -61.41 -7.17
CA PHE A 7 45.37 -60.49 -6.86
C PHE A 7 45.89 -59.08 -6.50
N PHE A 8 47.01 -58.98 -5.79
CA PHE A 8 47.69 -57.71 -5.45
C PHE A 8 48.72 -57.25 -6.49
N THR A 9 48.60 -57.68 -7.74
CA THR A 9 49.40 -57.08 -8.81
C THR A 9 48.97 -55.63 -9.02
N LEU A 10 49.94 -54.73 -9.29
CA LEU A 10 49.70 -53.31 -9.58
C LEU A 10 48.56 -53.07 -10.58
N LYS A 11 48.40 -53.98 -11.56
CA LYS A 11 47.33 -53.96 -12.55
C LYS A 11 45.93 -54.22 -11.96
N ASN A 12 45.82 -55.14 -11.02
CA ASN A 12 44.56 -55.48 -10.35
C ASN A 12 44.21 -54.45 -9.26
N ILE A 13 45.20 -53.92 -8.54
CA ILE A 13 45.00 -52.80 -7.62
C ILE A 13 44.49 -51.57 -8.39
N LYS A 14 45.11 -51.21 -9.52
CA LYS A 14 44.63 -50.09 -10.36
C LYS A 14 43.20 -50.29 -10.85
N LYS A 15 42.81 -51.51 -11.24
CA LYS A 15 41.43 -51.82 -11.64
C LYS A 15 40.45 -51.69 -10.47
N ILE A 16 40.81 -52.18 -9.28
CA ILE A 16 39.99 -52.06 -8.08
C ILE A 16 39.85 -50.58 -7.67
N THR A 17 40.94 -49.80 -7.70
CA THR A 17 40.90 -48.37 -7.40
C THR A 17 40.06 -47.59 -8.40
N VAL A 18 40.18 -47.88 -9.70
CA VAL A 18 39.31 -47.27 -10.73
C VAL A 18 37.85 -47.65 -10.48
N LEU A 19 37.56 -48.92 -10.17
CA LEU A 19 36.20 -49.36 -9.87
C LEU A 19 35.63 -48.64 -8.64
N ILE A 20 36.40 -48.53 -7.55
CA ILE A 20 35.99 -47.81 -6.33
C ILE A 20 35.73 -46.34 -6.63
N ILE A 21 36.63 -45.67 -7.37
CA ILE A 21 36.45 -44.26 -7.74
C ILE A 21 35.22 -44.09 -8.64
N SER A 22 35.02 -44.96 -9.64
CA SER A 22 33.83 -44.93 -10.49
C SER A 22 32.54 -45.17 -9.70
N THR A 23 32.54 -46.07 -8.72
CA THR A 23 31.39 -46.30 -7.84
C THR A 23 31.12 -45.09 -6.95
N ILE A 24 32.16 -44.45 -6.40
CA ILE A 24 32.01 -43.22 -5.60
C ILE A 24 31.43 -42.10 -6.46
N ILE A 25 31.95 -41.87 -7.67
CA ILE A 25 31.43 -40.87 -8.61
C ILE A 25 29.97 -41.18 -8.95
N PHE A 26 29.62 -42.44 -9.20
CA PHE A 26 28.25 -42.83 -9.52
C PHE A 26 27.28 -42.59 -8.35
N ILE A 27 27.67 -42.94 -7.13
CA ILE A 27 26.90 -42.65 -5.91
C ILE A 27 26.75 -41.14 -5.70
N PHE A 28 27.83 -40.36 -5.85
CA PHE A 28 27.78 -38.90 -5.75
C PHE A 28 26.86 -38.29 -6.81
N SER A 29 26.88 -38.84 -8.03
CA SER A 29 26.00 -38.41 -9.12
C SER A 29 24.53 -38.68 -8.80
N ILE A 30 24.21 -39.86 -8.24
CA ILE A 30 22.85 -40.20 -7.77
C ILE A 30 22.43 -39.26 -6.65
N ILE A 31 23.31 -38.97 -5.68
CA ILE A 31 23.00 -38.04 -4.58
C ILE A 31 22.73 -36.64 -5.11
N ILE A 32 23.54 -36.12 -6.03
CA ILE A 32 23.32 -34.80 -6.65
C ILE A 32 22.01 -34.78 -7.43
N VAL A 33 21.71 -35.83 -8.20
CA VAL A 33 20.45 -35.94 -8.95
C VAL A 33 19.26 -36.04 -8.00
N SER A 34 19.32 -36.86 -6.95
CA SER A 34 18.27 -36.95 -5.93
C SER A 34 18.08 -35.65 -5.16
N LEU A 35 19.16 -34.94 -4.81
CA LEU A 35 19.08 -33.62 -4.18
C LEU A 35 18.46 -32.59 -5.14
N LYS A 36 18.76 -32.65 -6.43
CA LYS A 36 18.18 -31.76 -7.45
C LYS A 36 16.72 -32.10 -7.78
N ILE A 37 16.32 -33.36 -7.64
CA ILE A 37 14.92 -33.81 -7.78
C ILE A 37 14.10 -33.43 -6.54
N ASN A 38 14.69 -33.50 -5.34
CA ASN A 38 14.00 -33.16 -4.09
C ASN A 38 14.01 -31.64 -3.81
N ASN A 39 15.04 -30.92 -4.26
CA ASN A 39 15.12 -29.46 -4.21
C ASN A 39 14.99 -28.91 -5.64
N ASN A 40 13.74 -28.80 -6.14
CA ASN A 40 13.48 -28.09 -7.38
C ASN A 40 14.06 -26.66 -7.28
N PHE A 41 14.83 -26.26 -8.29
CA PHE A 41 15.26 -24.86 -8.42
C PHE A 41 14.01 -23.99 -8.48
N ARG A 42 13.85 -23.11 -7.48
CA ARG A 42 12.77 -22.12 -7.45
C ARG A 42 13.31 -20.83 -8.03
N PRO A 43 12.77 -20.34 -9.16
CA PRO A 43 13.14 -19.03 -9.63
C PRO A 43 12.69 -17.97 -8.63
N ALA A 44 13.40 -16.84 -8.57
CA ALA A 44 13.14 -15.83 -7.55
C ALA A 44 12.04 -14.84 -7.96
N PHE A 45 11.15 -14.53 -7.02
CA PHE A 45 10.18 -13.44 -7.12
C PHE A 45 10.60 -12.33 -6.16
N PHE A 46 10.70 -11.10 -6.64
CA PHE A 46 11.21 -9.97 -5.85
C PHE A 46 10.09 -9.06 -5.37
N ASN A 47 10.22 -8.48 -4.17
CA ASN A 47 9.28 -7.50 -3.65
C ASN A 47 9.99 -6.57 -2.64
N TYR A 48 9.37 -5.45 -2.26
CA TYR A 48 9.85 -4.62 -1.16
C TYR A 48 9.73 -5.36 0.18
N LYS A 49 10.56 -4.97 1.14
CA LYS A 49 10.49 -5.52 2.51
C LYS A 49 9.16 -5.12 3.18
N SER A 50 8.57 -6.05 3.93
CA SER A 50 7.30 -5.84 4.66
C SER A 50 6.13 -5.42 3.74
N TYR A 51 6.15 -5.85 2.48
CA TYR A 51 5.19 -5.44 1.45
C TYR A 51 4.29 -6.59 0.98
N ILE A 52 4.16 -7.62 1.82
CA ILE A 52 3.28 -8.75 1.66
C ILE A 52 2.97 -9.35 3.05
N ALA A 53 1.74 -9.79 3.28
CA ALA A 53 1.41 -10.55 4.49
C ALA A 53 2.08 -11.94 4.45
N PRO A 54 2.51 -12.51 5.60
CA PRO A 54 3.17 -13.81 5.64
C PRO A 54 2.37 -14.94 4.97
N SER A 55 1.04 -14.96 5.13
CA SER A 55 0.17 -15.96 4.50
C SER A 55 0.18 -15.90 2.97
N ASN A 56 0.32 -14.70 2.40
CA ASN A 56 0.49 -14.51 0.95
C ASN A 56 1.90 -14.88 0.49
N GLU A 57 2.92 -14.56 1.29
CA GLU A 57 4.30 -14.95 1.00
C GLU A 57 4.42 -16.49 0.91
N ASP A 58 3.77 -17.20 1.83
CA ASP A 58 3.74 -18.67 1.86
C ASP A 58 3.12 -19.27 0.60
N ILE A 59 2.16 -18.59 -0.04
CA ILE A 59 1.58 -19.03 -1.31
C ILE A 59 2.62 -18.93 -2.42
N LEU A 60 3.33 -17.81 -2.54
CA LEU A 60 4.38 -17.61 -3.55
C LEU A 60 5.58 -18.54 -3.30
N ASN A 61 5.97 -18.74 -2.03
CA ASN A 61 7.12 -19.55 -1.63
C ASN A 61 6.96 -21.04 -1.97
N LYS A 62 5.75 -21.52 -2.29
CA LYS A 62 5.52 -22.90 -2.77
C LYS A 62 6.28 -23.17 -4.07
N ASN A 63 6.29 -22.22 -5.00
CA ASN A 63 6.86 -22.39 -6.34
C ASN A 63 8.05 -21.47 -6.62
N PHE A 64 8.17 -20.35 -5.90
CA PHE A 64 9.19 -19.32 -6.11
C PHE A 64 10.07 -19.15 -4.86
N GLU A 65 11.28 -18.63 -5.04
CA GLU A 65 12.09 -18.12 -3.93
C GLU A 65 11.71 -16.66 -3.73
N TYR A 66 10.91 -16.34 -2.71
CA TYR A 66 10.56 -14.96 -2.41
C TYR A 66 11.78 -14.20 -1.88
N LYS A 67 12.09 -13.06 -2.49
CA LYS A 67 13.22 -12.20 -2.12
C LYS A 67 12.75 -10.77 -1.88
N THR A 68 13.27 -10.18 -0.83
CA THR A 68 13.07 -8.76 -0.54
C THR A 68 14.26 -7.92 -1.01
N PHE A 69 14.00 -6.68 -1.37
CA PHE A 69 15.04 -5.69 -1.67
C PHE A 69 14.78 -4.39 -0.90
N ASN A 70 15.86 -3.64 -0.62
CA ASN A 70 15.76 -2.31 -0.03
C ASN A 70 15.80 -1.23 -1.11
N GLU A 71 16.66 -1.42 -2.13
CA GLU A 71 16.79 -0.50 -3.25
C GLU A 71 16.25 -1.13 -4.53
N ILE A 72 15.43 -0.37 -5.26
CA ILE A 72 14.80 -0.79 -6.52
C ILE A 72 15.81 -1.23 -7.60
N ASN A 73 17.06 -0.76 -7.50
CA ASN A 73 18.16 -1.17 -8.37
C ASN A 73 18.54 -2.65 -8.18
N GLU A 74 18.40 -3.23 -6.99
CA GLU A 74 18.68 -4.64 -6.73
C GLU A 74 17.78 -5.55 -7.57
N PHE A 75 16.48 -5.23 -7.63
CA PHE A 75 15.53 -5.94 -8.47
C PHE A 75 15.84 -5.76 -9.97
N THR A 76 16.17 -4.55 -10.40
CA THR A 76 16.59 -4.26 -11.78
C THR A 76 17.81 -5.11 -12.20
N ILE A 77 18.81 -5.23 -11.31
CA ILE A 77 20.00 -6.05 -11.53
C ILE A 77 19.62 -7.54 -11.61
N ALA A 78 18.66 -8.00 -10.79
CA ALA A 78 18.19 -9.38 -10.83
C ALA A 78 17.49 -9.71 -12.16
N LEU A 79 16.64 -8.82 -12.67
CA LEU A 79 16.02 -8.96 -13.99
C LEU A 79 17.05 -9.01 -15.11
N ASN A 80 18.00 -8.06 -15.12
CA ASN A 80 19.04 -7.99 -16.16
C ASN A 80 19.96 -9.22 -16.18
N ASN A 81 20.13 -9.90 -15.04
CA ASN A 81 20.94 -11.11 -14.93
C ASN A 81 20.13 -12.41 -15.08
N ASN A 82 18.86 -12.34 -15.51
CA ASN A 82 17.95 -13.48 -15.62
C ASN A 82 17.82 -14.29 -14.31
N LYS A 83 17.84 -13.60 -13.16
CA LYS A 83 17.74 -14.20 -11.83
C LYS A 83 16.37 -14.05 -11.20
N ALA A 84 15.47 -13.27 -11.80
CA ALA A 84 14.13 -13.04 -11.32
C ALA A 84 13.10 -13.43 -12.39
N VAL A 85 12.00 -14.07 -11.99
CA VAL A 85 10.85 -14.29 -12.89
C VAL A 85 9.97 -13.06 -13.04
N GLY A 86 10.05 -12.17 -12.07
CA GLY A 86 9.20 -11.01 -11.93
C GLY A 86 9.25 -10.54 -10.49
N GLY A 87 8.40 -9.58 -10.19
CA GLY A 87 8.34 -8.99 -8.86
C GLY A 87 7.46 -7.76 -8.82
N ILE A 88 7.32 -7.21 -7.64
CA ILE A 88 6.71 -5.91 -7.42
C ILE A 88 7.80 -4.85 -7.53
N GLY A 89 7.59 -3.87 -8.40
CA GLY A 89 8.44 -2.70 -8.57
C GLY A 89 7.59 -1.46 -8.84
N SER A 90 8.24 -0.32 -9.04
CA SER A 90 7.52 0.93 -9.30
C SER A 90 7.16 1.11 -10.78
N ASP A 91 6.11 1.86 -11.03
CA ASP A 91 5.67 2.31 -12.36
C ASP A 91 6.78 2.98 -13.20
N PHE A 92 7.57 3.88 -12.61
CA PHE A 92 8.67 4.55 -13.31
C PHE A 92 9.85 3.62 -13.59
N GLN A 93 10.09 2.63 -12.73
CA GLN A 93 11.05 1.56 -12.99
C GLN A 93 10.56 0.69 -14.15
N ALA A 94 9.29 0.28 -14.12
CA ALA A 94 8.67 -0.49 -15.19
C ALA A 94 8.78 0.22 -16.54
N ALA A 95 8.58 1.54 -16.58
CA ALA A 95 8.80 2.33 -17.79
C ALA A 95 10.23 2.19 -18.35
N SER A 96 11.25 2.27 -17.48
CA SER A 96 12.66 2.02 -17.87
C SER A 96 12.91 0.57 -18.30
N LEU A 97 12.28 -0.41 -17.66
CA LEU A 97 12.41 -1.83 -18.02
C LEU A 97 11.81 -2.16 -19.38
N ILE A 98 10.68 -1.52 -19.75
CA ILE A 98 10.04 -1.64 -21.07
C ILE A 98 10.98 -1.14 -22.16
N GLN A 99 11.62 0.02 -21.95
CA GLN A 99 12.59 0.58 -22.90
C GLN A 99 13.81 -0.33 -23.10
N LYS A 100 14.22 -1.05 -22.05
CA LYS A 100 15.34 -2.01 -22.08
C LYS A 100 14.92 -3.42 -22.55
N ASN A 101 13.64 -3.65 -22.85
CA ASN A 101 13.08 -4.98 -23.18
C ASN A 101 13.35 -6.06 -22.12
N LEU A 102 13.42 -5.66 -20.84
CA LEU A 102 13.68 -6.57 -19.71
C LEU A 102 12.41 -7.20 -19.13
N ILE A 103 11.23 -6.69 -19.52
CA ILE A 103 9.93 -7.19 -19.08
C ILE A 103 9.01 -7.43 -20.28
N ARG A 104 8.06 -8.35 -20.12
CA ARG A 104 7.07 -8.74 -21.14
C ARG A 104 5.68 -8.19 -20.84
N LYS A 105 4.83 -8.17 -21.87
CA LYS A 105 3.39 -7.93 -21.69
C LYS A 105 2.78 -9.00 -20.79
N ILE A 106 1.81 -8.58 -20.00
CA ILE A 106 1.02 -9.45 -19.11
C ILE A 106 -0.06 -10.13 -19.93
N ASP A 107 -0.17 -11.46 -19.81
CA ASP A 107 -1.33 -12.20 -20.30
C ASP A 107 -2.49 -12.01 -19.31
N PHE A 108 -3.22 -10.92 -19.50
CA PHE A 108 -4.38 -10.59 -18.66
C PHE A 108 -5.53 -11.60 -18.79
N LYS A 109 -5.59 -12.38 -19.88
CA LYS A 109 -6.60 -13.44 -19.97
C LYS A 109 -6.32 -14.51 -18.91
N LYS A 110 -5.06 -14.94 -18.79
CA LYS A 110 -4.64 -15.91 -17.77
C LYS A 110 -4.71 -15.31 -16.36
N LEU A 111 -4.13 -14.13 -16.16
CA LEU A 111 -4.10 -13.47 -14.84
C LEU A 111 -5.51 -13.16 -14.32
N LEU A 112 -6.43 -12.70 -15.14
CA LEU A 112 -7.80 -12.38 -14.70
C LEU A 112 -8.74 -13.60 -14.73
N LYS A 113 -8.23 -14.78 -15.09
CA LYS A 113 -9.00 -16.03 -15.29
C LYS A 113 -10.21 -15.81 -16.20
N ILE A 114 -9.99 -15.17 -17.34
CA ILE A 114 -11.03 -14.85 -18.31
C ILE A 114 -11.22 -16.02 -19.28
N ASP A 115 -12.43 -16.58 -19.30
CA ASP A 115 -12.78 -17.70 -20.19
C ASP A 115 -12.77 -17.29 -21.68
N LYS A 116 -13.14 -16.04 -21.96
CA LYS A 116 -13.26 -15.51 -23.33
C LYS A 116 -11.93 -14.97 -23.84
N GLU A 117 -11.75 -15.03 -25.15
CA GLU A 117 -10.63 -14.35 -25.78
C GLU A 117 -10.80 -12.83 -25.71
N ILE A 118 -9.73 -12.12 -25.38
CA ILE A 118 -9.65 -10.66 -25.47
C ILE A 118 -9.27 -10.32 -26.90
N LYS A 119 -10.18 -9.72 -27.65
CA LYS A 119 -10.12 -9.62 -29.12
C LYS A 119 -9.29 -8.44 -29.60
N SER A 120 -9.12 -7.41 -28.78
CA SER A 120 -8.35 -6.23 -29.14
C SER A 120 -7.73 -5.52 -27.94
N LYS A 121 -6.81 -4.62 -28.24
CA LYS A 121 -6.16 -3.73 -27.30
C LYS A 121 -7.15 -2.79 -26.60
N GLU A 122 -8.17 -2.33 -27.31
CA GLU A 122 -9.26 -1.47 -26.80
C GLU A 122 -10.19 -2.24 -25.87
N GLU A 123 -10.44 -3.52 -26.16
CA GLU A 123 -11.17 -4.40 -25.24
C GLU A 123 -10.37 -4.57 -23.94
N LEU A 124 -9.07 -4.88 -24.03
CA LEU A 124 -8.19 -4.96 -22.87
C LEU A 124 -8.21 -3.65 -22.06
N LYS A 125 -8.02 -2.50 -22.74
CA LYS A 125 -8.06 -1.17 -22.11
C LYS A 125 -9.38 -0.92 -21.36
N THR A 126 -10.51 -1.34 -21.94
CA THR A 126 -11.84 -1.21 -21.32
C THR A 126 -12.00 -2.12 -20.11
N ILE A 127 -11.41 -3.31 -20.13
CA ILE A 127 -11.40 -4.21 -18.97
C ILE A 127 -10.55 -3.59 -17.85
N LEU A 128 -9.33 -3.18 -18.18
CA LEU A 128 -8.38 -2.66 -17.19
C LEU A 128 -8.84 -1.35 -16.55
N SER A 129 -9.46 -0.44 -17.31
CA SER A 129 -10.02 0.81 -16.77
C SER A 129 -11.18 0.61 -15.80
N ARG A 130 -11.79 -0.59 -15.79
CA ARG A 130 -12.86 -0.95 -14.85
C ARG A 130 -12.35 -1.66 -13.60
N ILE A 131 -11.20 -2.32 -13.63
CA ILE A 131 -10.66 -3.05 -12.48
C ILE A 131 -9.73 -2.18 -11.62
N TYR A 132 -9.11 -1.16 -12.19
CA TYR A 132 -8.26 -0.23 -11.46
C TYR A 132 -9.03 1.00 -11.01
N THR A 133 -8.54 1.67 -9.97
CA THR A 133 -9.08 2.97 -9.60
C THR A 133 -8.90 3.97 -10.75
N PRO A 134 -9.85 4.91 -10.98
CA PRO A 134 -9.77 5.83 -12.11
C PRO A 134 -8.47 6.65 -12.16
N ILE A 135 -7.97 7.05 -10.98
CA ILE A 135 -6.73 7.83 -10.88
C ILE A 135 -5.51 6.99 -11.25
N VAL A 136 -5.42 5.74 -10.79
CA VAL A 136 -4.32 4.84 -11.13
C VAL A 136 -4.34 4.53 -12.63
N PHE A 137 -5.49 4.22 -13.21
CA PHE A 137 -5.55 3.91 -14.64
C PHE A 137 -5.08 5.08 -15.51
N LYS A 138 -5.60 6.30 -15.22
CA LYS A 138 -5.17 7.54 -15.87
C LYS A 138 -3.66 7.79 -15.67
N HIS A 139 -3.14 7.44 -14.50
CA HIS A 139 -1.71 7.55 -14.20
C HIS A 139 -0.86 6.60 -15.05
N LEU A 140 -1.29 5.35 -15.26
CA LEU A 140 -0.60 4.44 -16.17
C LEU A 140 -0.58 4.97 -17.62
N GLU A 141 -1.67 5.57 -18.09
CA GLU A 141 -1.73 6.19 -19.42
C GLU A 141 -0.78 7.39 -19.55
N SER A 142 -0.46 8.07 -18.46
CA SER A 142 0.46 9.21 -18.48
C SER A 142 1.89 8.85 -18.90
N TYR A 143 2.23 7.54 -18.90
CA TYR A 143 3.53 7.06 -19.33
C TYR A 143 3.65 6.87 -20.84
N ASP A 144 2.56 6.84 -21.61
CA ASP A 144 2.57 6.53 -23.05
C ASP A 144 3.60 7.35 -23.85
N GLY A 145 3.77 8.64 -23.51
CA GLY A 145 4.75 9.53 -24.16
C GLY A 145 6.21 9.21 -23.88
N HIS A 146 6.50 8.29 -22.95
CA HIS A 146 7.85 7.96 -22.49
C HIS A 146 8.28 6.53 -22.87
N LEU A 147 7.38 5.65 -23.34
CA LEU A 147 7.68 4.22 -23.51
C LEU A 147 8.23 3.84 -24.89
N GLY A 148 8.09 4.73 -25.88
CA GLY A 148 8.46 4.47 -27.26
C GLY A 148 7.41 3.69 -28.03
N TYR A 149 7.84 3.01 -29.08
CA TYR A 149 6.96 2.33 -30.04
C TYR A 149 7.22 0.82 -30.09
N GLU A 150 6.18 0.07 -30.43
CA GLU A 150 6.22 -1.34 -30.83
C GLU A 150 6.84 -1.51 -32.22
N GLU A 151 7.14 -2.74 -32.63
CA GLU A 151 7.72 -3.04 -33.95
C GLU A 151 6.81 -2.61 -35.11
N ASP A 152 5.49 -2.64 -34.90
CA ASP A 152 4.48 -2.20 -35.87
C ASP A 152 4.28 -0.66 -35.92
N GLY A 153 5.06 0.08 -35.12
CA GLY A 153 5.00 1.54 -35.02
C GLY A 153 3.90 2.08 -34.10
N THR A 154 3.14 1.22 -33.40
CA THR A 154 2.16 1.65 -32.40
C THR A 154 2.83 2.03 -31.08
N ILE A 155 2.17 2.85 -30.25
CA ILE A 155 2.72 3.27 -28.95
C ILE A 155 2.64 2.10 -27.95
N LYS A 156 3.72 1.90 -27.18
CA LYS A 156 3.75 1.01 -26.01
C LYS A 156 2.98 1.65 -24.86
N HIS A 157 2.15 0.89 -24.14
CA HIS A 157 1.46 1.39 -22.96
C HIS A 157 1.89 0.67 -21.69
N LEU A 158 2.05 1.40 -20.59
CA LEU A 158 2.48 0.81 -19.31
C LEU A 158 1.50 -0.27 -18.83
N TRP A 159 0.21 -0.03 -18.99
CA TRP A 159 -0.86 -0.93 -18.56
C TRP A 159 -0.86 -2.28 -19.30
N GLU A 160 -0.12 -2.46 -20.39
CA GLU A 160 0.08 -3.78 -21.02
C GLU A 160 1.16 -4.62 -20.33
N TYR A 161 2.06 -4.01 -19.57
CA TYR A 161 3.26 -4.63 -18.99
C TYR A 161 3.25 -4.64 -17.45
N PHE A 162 2.29 -3.97 -16.84
CA PHE A 162 2.28 -3.66 -15.42
C PHE A 162 0.91 -3.92 -14.79
N VAL A 163 0.89 -4.58 -13.62
CA VAL A 163 -0.33 -4.80 -12.84
C VAL A 163 -0.22 -4.01 -11.53
N PRO A 164 -0.92 -2.89 -11.38
CA PRO A 164 -0.95 -2.12 -10.15
C PRO A 164 -1.32 -2.95 -8.93
N TYR A 165 -0.60 -2.71 -7.84
CA TYR A 165 -0.77 -3.34 -6.54
C TYR A 165 -1.25 -2.32 -5.51
N TYR A 166 -0.38 -1.36 -5.16
CA TYR A 166 -0.70 -0.25 -4.27
C TYR A 166 -0.32 1.09 -4.90
N ALA A 167 -1.02 2.14 -4.49
CA ALA A 167 -0.75 3.51 -4.87
C ALA A 167 -0.49 4.36 -3.63
N GLN A 168 0.37 5.37 -3.78
CA GLN A 168 0.71 6.30 -2.71
C GLN A 168 0.86 7.74 -3.23
N ASP A 169 0.52 8.70 -2.39
CA ASP A 169 0.81 10.13 -2.58
C ASP A 169 1.58 10.69 -1.37
N GLY A 170 2.21 11.85 -1.57
CA GLY A 170 3.00 12.51 -0.53
C GLY A 170 2.14 13.34 0.42
N VAL A 171 2.50 13.36 1.69
CA VAL A 171 1.82 14.14 2.73
C VAL A 171 2.83 14.80 3.67
N VAL A 172 2.36 15.83 4.38
CA VAL A 172 3.05 16.37 5.55
C VAL A 172 2.31 15.87 6.80
N ALA A 173 2.98 15.07 7.61
CA ALA A 173 2.46 14.55 8.88
C ALA A 173 3.13 15.24 10.06
N TYR A 174 2.40 15.54 11.13
CA TYR A 174 2.97 16.19 12.32
C TYR A 174 2.32 15.68 13.61
N ASN A 175 3.15 15.46 14.63
CA ASN A 175 2.71 14.90 15.91
C ASN A 175 2.24 16.00 16.86
N THR A 176 0.95 15.97 17.21
CA THR A 176 0.29 16.96 18.07
C THR A 176 0.41 16.65 19.57
N TRP A 177 1.02 15.51 19.93
CA TRP A 177 1.19 15.02 21.30
C TRP A 177 2.64 15.15 21.80
N ASN A 178 2.79 15.51 23.08
CA ASN A 178 4.10 15.66 23.71
C ASN A 178 4.46 14.46 24.60
N LYS A 179 5.64 14.56 25.23
CA LYS A 179 6.14 13.60 26.22
C LYS A 179 5.29 13.44 27.47
N THR A 180 4.29 14.28 27.69
CA THR A 180 3.37 14.19 28.84
C THR A 180 2.02 13.63 28.44
N GLY A 181 1.88 13.10 27.21
CA GLY A 181 0.60 12.57 26.74
C GLY A 181 -0.48 13.64 26.63
N GLN A 182 -0.10 14.88 26.35
CA GLN A 182 -1.04 15.97 26.16
C GLN A 182 -0.89 16.54 24.76
N ASN A 183 -2.02 16.88 24.16
CA ASN A 183 -2.05 17.71 22.98
C ASN A 183 -1.41 19.06 23.34
N TYR A 184 -0.26 19.36 22.74
CA TYR A 184 0.61 20.44 23.18
C TYR A 184 0.72 21.56 22.15
N LYS A 185 0.18 21.35 20.94
CA LYS A 185 0.28 22.29 19.83
C LYS A 185 -1.00 22.32 19.01
N LYS A 186 -1.22 23.48 18.38
CA LYS A 186 -2.41 23.74 17.57
C LYS A 186 -2.46 22.78 16.37
N VAL A 187 -3.62 22.17 16.15
CA VAL A 187 -3.97 21.50 14.89
C VAL A 187 -4.13 22.55 13.81
N ILE A 188 -3.45 22.35 12.68
CA ILE A 188 -3.45 23.28 11.55
C ILE A 188 -4.75 23.09 10.77
N THR A 189 -5.48 24.19 10.59
CA THR A 189 -6.75 24.23 9.84
C THR A 189 -6.56 24.74 8.42
N GLU A 190 -7.53 24.51 7.54
CA GLU A 190 -7.55 25.11 6.19
C GLU A 190 -7.47 26.65 6.25
N GLN A 191 -8.14 27.25 7.24
CA GLN A 191 -8.10 28.70 7.44
C GLN A 191 -6.69 29.21 7.78
N ASP A 192 -5.91 28.44 8.56
CA ASP A 192 -4.52 28.79 8.86
C ASP A 192 -3.65 28.82 7.59
N LEU A 193 -3.87 27.86 6.68
CA LEU A 193 -3.19 27.82 5.38
C LEU A 193 -3.57 29.05 4.52
N ILE A 194 -4.86 29.39 4.47
CA ILE A 194 -5.37 30.57 3.73
C ILE A 194 -4.76 31.86 4.27
N GLU A 195 -4.76 32.05 5.59
CA GLU A 195 -4.22 33.25 6.24
C GLU A 195 -2.71 33.36 6.04
N ASN A 196 -1.99 32.25 6.16
CA ASN A 196 -0.55 32.24 5.96
C ASN A 196 -0.16 32.59 4.52
N LYS A 197 -0.86 32.04 3.53
CA LYS A 197 -0.66 32.43 2.13
C LYS A 197 -0.86 33.93 1.93
N LYS A 198 -1.95 34.51 2.47
CA LYS A 198 -2.20 35.97 2.38
C LYS A 198 -1.04 36.77 2.97
N ARG A 199 -0.49 36.33 4.11
CA ARG A 199 0.69 36.93 4.73
C ARG A 199 1.93 36.81 3.83
N LEU A 200 2.28 35.61 3.38
CA LEU A 200 3.44 35.37 2.51
C LEU A 200 3.38 36.16 1.20
N THR A 201 2.21 36.18 0.55
CA THR A 201 1.99 36.94 -0.69
C THR A 201 2.10 38.45 -0.48
N SER A 202 1.65 38.98 0.66
CA SER A 202 1.81 40.41 1.00
C SER A 202 3.26 40.83 1.24
N GLN A 203 4.10 39.90 1.73
CA GLN A 203 5.50 40.16 2.08
C GLN A 203 6.46 39.94 0.90
N SER A 204 6.07 39.12 -0.08
CA SER A 204 6.89 38.81 -1.24
C SER A 204 6.93 39.96 -2.26
N GLN A 205 8.09 40.21 -2.85
CA GLN A 205 8.23 41.08 -4.02
C GLN A 205 8.18 40.31 -5.36
N ASN A 206 8.12 38.98 -5.31
CA ASN A 206 8.06 38.14 -6.50
C ASN A 206 6.60 37.93 -6.92
N ASP A 207 6.22 38.48 -8.08
CA ASP A 207 4.84 38.42 -8.57
C ASP A 207 4.40 37.02 -8.99
N GLU A 208 5.33 36.16 -9.43
CA GLU A 208 5.01 34.77 -9.75
C GLU A 208 4.73 33.96 -8.50
N PHE A 209 5.54 34.15 -7.45
CA PHE A 209 5.26 33.58 -6.14
C PHE A 209 3.87 33.96 -5.65
N LYS A 210 3.48 35.24 -5.77
CA LYS A 210 2.12 35.68 -5.41
C LYS A 210 1.04 35.01 -6.25
N LYS A 211 1.26 34.95 -7.57
CA LYS A 211 0.29 34.42 -8.55
C LYS A 211 0.02 32.94 -8.33
N TYR A 212 1.08 32.19 -8.07
CA TYR A 212 1.02 30.75 -8.14
C TYR A 212 1.00 30.05 -6.77
N LEU A 213 1.34 30.73 -5.66
CA LEU A 213 1.30 30.12 -4.33
C LEU A 213 -0.12 29.65 -4.00
N LYS A 214 -0.25 28.37 -3.68
CA LYS A 214 -1.52 27.73 -3.29
C LYS A 214 -1.59 27.54 -1.80
N ASP A 215 -2.83 27.49 -1.30
CA ASP A 215 -3.16 27.36 0.12
C ASP A 215 -2.54 26.08 0.67
N ASN A 216 -2.70 24.95 -0.03
CA ASN A 216 -2.08 23.68 0.31
C ASN A 216 -0.79 23.39 -0.49
N SER A 217 -0.03 24.40 -0.92
CA SER A 217 1.30 24.14 -1.49
C SER A 217 2.27 23.64 -0.41
N LEU A 218 3.22 22.77 -0.78
CA LEU A 218 4.21 22.25 0.17
C LEU A 218 4.99 23.38 0.86
N TYR A 219 5.30 24.47 0.12
CA TYR A 219 5.92 25.66 0.68
C TYR A 219 5.07 26.27 1.81
N ASN A 220 3.78 26.51 1.56
CA ASN A 220 2.91 27.15 2.54
C ASN A 220 2.70 26.26 3.77
N ILE A 221 2.51 24.96 3.57
CA ILE A 221 2.31 23.99 4.65
C ILE A 221 3.53 23.95 5.57
N LEU A 222 4.74 23.74 5.02
CA LEU A 222 5.96 23.70 5.83
C LEU A 222 6.20 25.02 6.58
N ASN A 223 5.80 26.15 5.99
CA ASN A 223 5.88 27.44 6.65
C ASN A 223 4.92 27.55 7.84
N VAL A 224 3.65 27.15 7.69
CA VAL A 224 2.66 27.13 8.79
C VAL A 224 3.07 26.17 9.90
N VAL A 225 3.46 24.96 9.54
CA VAL A 225 3.92 23.92 10.48
C VAL A 225 5.07 24.48 11.34
N LYS A 226 6.04 25.16 10.73
CA LYS A 226 7.12 25.83 11.45
C LYS A 226 6.63 27.00 12.32
N GLU A 227 5.66 27.79 11.88
CA GLU A 227 5.09 28.89 12.68
C GLU A 227 4.38 28.38 13.93
N PHE A 228 3.78 27.19 13.86
CA PHE A 228 3.16 26.52 15.00
C PHE A 228 4.17 25.68 15.80
N ASP A 229 5.47 25.98 15.64
CA ASP A 229 6.60 25.44 16.38
C ASP A 229 6.92 23.95 16.09
N TYR A 230 6.36 23.36 15.03
CA TYR A 230 6.82 22.05 14.54
C TYR A 230 8.06 22.24 13.65
N LYS A 231 9.24 22.21 14.27
CA LYS A 231 10.50 22.62 13.64
C LYS A 231 11.39 21.47 13.20
N ASN A 232 11.10 20.26 13.68
CA ASN A 232 12.02 19.13 13.58
C ASN A 232 11.51 18.16 12.52
N LEU A 233 11.98 18.38 11.30
CA LEU A 233 11.52 17.77 10.08
C LEU A 233 12.34 16.55 9.71
N VAL A 234 11.67 15.43 9.46
CA VAL A 234 12.22 14.30 8.73
C VAL A 234 11.62 14.24 7.33
N ILE A 235 12.42 13.96 6.32
CA ILE A 235 11.98 13.87 4.93
C ILE A 235 12.30 12.47 4.41
N THR A 236 11.36 11.87 3.69
CA THR A 236 11.61 10.64 2.97
C THR A 236 12.76 10.82 1.98
N ASP A 237 13.78 9.97 2.09
CA ASP A 237 15.02 10.04 1.31
C ASP A 237 14.85 9.43 -0.08
N ALA A 238 13.84 9.89 -0.82
CA ALA A 238 13.53 9.45 -2.17
C ALA A 238 13.98 10.52 -3.18
N VAL A 239 15.20 10.37 -3.70
CA VAL A 239 15.87 11.37 -4.55
C VAL A 239 14.96 11.91 -5.66
N ARG A 240 14.33 11.03 -6.43
CA ARG A 240 13.48 11.42 -7.58
C ARG A 240 12.18 12.10 -7.16
N VAL A 241 11.62 11.75 -6.00
CA VAL A 241 10.43 12.39 -5.43
C VAL A 241 10.79 13.78 -4.89
N ASN A 242 11.90 13.89 -4.17
CA ASN A 242 12.41 15.19 -3.71
C ASN A 242 12.72 16.14 -4.89
N MET A 243 13.26 15.61 -5.99
CA MET A 243 13.43 16.38 -7.23
C MET A 243 12.11 16.84 -7.85
N LEU A 244 11.05 16.01 -7.82
CA LEU A 244 9.73 16.40 -8.29
C LEU A 244 9.20 17.58 -7.45
N TYR A 245 9.29 17.50 -6.12
CA TYR A 245 8.90 18.63 -5.25
C TYR A 245 9.75 19.86 -5.50
N GLY A 246 11.04 19.71 -5.82
CA GLY A 246 11.89 20.81 -6.25
C GLY A 246 11.47 21.42 -7.59
N SER A 247 10.99 20.63 -8.54
CA SER A 247 10.63 21.11 -9.88
C SER A 247 9.52 22.17 -9.88
N SER A 248 8.61 22.11 -8.90
CA SER A 248 7.55 23.11 -8.72
C SER A 248 8.05 24.42 -8.10
N PHE A 249 9.27 24.43 -7.56
CA PHE A 249 9.86 25.57 -6.84
C PHE A 249 11.14 26.10 -7.50
N ASN A 250 11.01 26.80 -8.62
CA ASN A 250 12.12 27.57 -9.19
C ASN A 250 12.06 29.02 -8.70
N LEU A 251 13.19 29.61 -8.34
CA LEU A 251 13.24 31.01 -7.91
C LEU A 251 14.40 31.78 -8.55
N LYS A 252 14.98 31.29 -9.66
CA LYS A 252 15.80 32.15 -10.53
C LYS A 252 14.98 33.31 -11.15
N ASN A 253 13.65 33.24 -11.03
CA ASN A 253 12.70 34.33 -10.75
C ASN A 253 11.24 33.84 -10.82
N GLU A 254 11.00 32.55 -11.01
CA GLU A 254 9.68 32.04 -11.43
C GLU A 254 9.16 30.89 -10.56
N TYR A 255 8.45 31.19 -9.46
CA TYR A 255 7.69 30.15 -8.76
C TYR A 255 6.49 29.80 -9.65
N ASN A 256 6.60 28.70 -10.38
CA ASN A 256 5.54 28.22 -11.25
C ASN A 256 5.29 26.71 -11.00
N PRO A 257 4.20 26.32 -10.30
CA PRO A 257 3.81 24.94 -10.09
C PRO A 257 3.36 24.26 -11.39
N GLU A 258 3.19 24.97 -12.51
CA GLU A 258 3.06 24.35 -13.83
C GLU A 258 4.38 23.66 -14.25
N ASN A 259 5.52 24.04 -13.65
CA ASN A 259 6.79 23.33 -13.81
C ASN A 259 6.87 22.03 -12.98
N HIS A 260 5.83 21.69 -12.20
CA HIS A 260 5.73 20.43 -11.46
C HIS A 260 5.81 19.25 -12.44
N THR A 261 6.98 18.64 -12.54
CA THR A 261 7.29 17.63 -13.55
C THR A 261 8.24 16.57 -13.02
N GLY A 262 7.90 15.30 -13.29
CA GLY A 262 8.79 14.17 -13.01
C GLY A 262 9.85 13.94 -14.09
N VAL A 263 9.86 14.74 -15.15
CA VAL A 263 10.82 14.63 -16.26
C VAL A 263 12.20 15.12 -15.83
N VAL A 264 13.18 14.21 -15.90
CA VAL A 264 14.58 14.50 -15.54
C VAL A 264 15.50 14.23 -16.71
N THR A 265 16.41 15.17 -16.96
CA THR A 265 17.39 15.19 -18.05
C THR A 265 18.74 15.67 -17.52
N ASP A 266 19.80 15.47 -18.30
CA ASP A 266 21.15 16.01 -18.00
C ASP A 266 21.16 17.54 -17.78
N ASN A 267 20.19 18.27 -18.34
CA ASN A 267 20.14 19.73 -18.29
C ASN A 267 19.37 20.29 -17.08
N ASN A 268 18.45 19.52 -16.48
CA ASN A 268 17.55 20.05 -15.44
C ASN A 268 17.74 19.40 -14.05
N PHE A 269 18.41 18.25 -13.94
CA PHE A 269 18.48 17.52 -12.66
C PHE A 269 19.11 18.35 -11.53
N GLN A 270 20.19 19.07 -11.81
CA GLN A 270 20.83 19.95 -10.82
C GLN A 270 19.90 21.08 -10.38
N GLN A 271 19.14 21.66 -11.32
CA GLN A 271 18.17 22.69 -11.00
C GLN A 271 17.10 22.14 -10.07
N HIS A 272 16.53 20.98 -10.35
CA HIS A 272 15.48 20.38 -9.53
C HIS A 272 15.98 20.11 -8.09
N ILE A 273 17.19 19.57 -7.95
CA ILE A 273 17.81 19.31 -6.64
C ILE A 273 18.06 20.62 -5.87
N ASN A 274 18.65 21.63 -6.52
CA ASN A 274 18.90 22.93 -5.87
C ASN A 274 17.60 23.64 -5.49
N SER A 275 16.57 23.53 -6.33
CA SER A 275 15.24 24.04 -6.07
C SER A 275 14.58 23.36 -4.89
N PHE A 276 14.73 22.04 -4.74
CA PHE A 276 14.25 21.32 -3.56
C PHE A 276 14.94 21.81 -2.28
N VAL A 277 16.27 21.95 -2.30
CA VAL A 277 17.01 22.52 -1.14
C VAL A 277 16.49 23.91 -0.80
N LYS A 278 16.26 24.75 -1.82
CA LYS A 278 15.73 26.10 -1.63
C LYS A 278 14.31 26.10 -1.07
N LEU A 279 13.43 25.22 -1.56
CA LEU A 279 12.07 25.04 -1.09
C LEU A 279 12.05 24.75 0.41
N ILE A 280 12.83 23.75 0.85
CA ILE A 280 12.91 23.41 2.28
C ILE A 280 13.53 24.55 3.08
N ASN A 281 14.63 25.14 2.61
CA ASN A 281 15.31 26.21 3.34
C ASN A 281 14.43 27.43 3.58
N GLU A 282 13.71 27.88 2.56
CA GLU A 282 12.90 29.08 2.64
C GLU A 282 11.58 28.85 3.40
N SER A 283 10.93 27.71 3.17
CA SER A 283 9.66 27.40 3.86
C SER A 283 9.88 27.17 5.36
N THR A 284 10.93 26.45 5.74
CA THR A 284 11.27 26.13 7.15
C THR A 284 12.16 27.18 7.83
N GLN A 285 12.72 28.12 7.07
CA GLN A 285 13.70 29.11 7.53
C GLN A 285 14.94 28.46 8.20
N SER A 286 15.31 27.26 7.75
CA SER A 286 16.43 26.47 8.28
C SER A 286 17.32 25.99 7.15
N ASP A 287 18.64 26.07 7.31
CA ASP A 287 19.57 25.54 6.30
C ASP A 287 19.58 24.01 6.34
N LEU A 288 18.96 23.35 5.36
CA LEU A 288 18.88 21.90 5.20
C LEU A 288 20.24 21.22 5.28
N THR A 289 21.32 21.88 4.86
CA THR A 289 22.68 21.32 4.85
C THR A 289 23.42 21.47 6.18
N LYS A 290 22.89 22.24 7.14
CA LYS A 290 23.56 22.53 8.43
C LYS A 290 22.66 22.35 9.65
N SER A 291 21.36 22.32 9.44
CA SER A 291 20.37 22.26 10.51
C SER A 291 20.38 20.86 11.13
N ARG A 292 20.37 20.81 12.47
CA ARG A 292 20.09 19.57 13.20
C ARG A 292 18.60 19.22 13.23
N ASN A 293 17.76 20.16 12.79
CA ASN A 293 16.30 20.03 12.82
C ASN A 293 15.74 19.49 11.50
N ILE A 294 16.58 19.19 10.51
CA ILE A 294 16.15 18.57 9.25
C ILE A 294 16.97 17.29 9.06
N SER A 295 16.28 16.18 8.83
CA SER A 295 16.90 14.86 8.61
C SER A 295 16.24 14.13 7.44
N PHE A 296 16.93 13.11 6.93
CA PHE A 296 16.45 12.27 5.82
C PHE A 296 16.45 10.82 6.24
N ASN A 297 15.39 10.08 5.91
CA ASN A 297 15.30 8.65 6.15
C ASN A 297 14.59 7.96 4.99
N GLY A 298 15.16 6.88 4.47
CA GLY A 298 14.56 6.07 3.39
C GLY A 298 13.64 4.95 3.88
N ASP A 299 13.62 4.69 5.19
CA ASP A 299 12.81 3.67 5.83
C ASP A 299 11.55 4.30 6.44
N GLY A 300 10.38 3.99 5.85
CA GLY A 300 9.08 4.47 6.32
C GLY A 300 8.80 4.12 7.78
N GLN A 301 9.12 2.90 8.21
CA GLN A 301 8.99 2.49 9.62
C GLN A 301 9.92 3.30 10.52
N GLY A 302 11.12 3.62 10.05
CA GLY A 302 12.05 4.48 10.76
C GLY A 302 11.56 5.93 10.90
N ILE A 303 10.79 6.44 9.93
CA ILE A 303 10.12 7.74 10.01
C ILE A 303 8.99 7.68 11.05
N ILE A 304 8.10 6.69 10.96
CA ILE A 304 6.98 6.51 11.92
C ILE A 304 7.54 6.42 13.34
N ALA A 305 8.52 5.55 13.57
CA ALA A 305 9.13 5.39 14.87
C ALA A 305 9.75 6.68 15.42
N SER A 306 10.35 7.51 14.54
CA SER A 306 10.90 8.80 14.96
C SER A 306 9.81 9.84 15.25
N LEU A 307 8.69 9.80 14.52
CA LEU A 307 7.58 10.73 14.68
C LEU A 307 6.73 10.42 15.93
N LEU A 308 6.57 9.13 16.27
CA LEU A 308 5.75 8.66 17.38
C LEU A 308 6.55 8.50 18.69
N ASP A 309 7.86 8.26 18.66
CA ASP A 309 8.65 8.07 19.89
C ASP A 309 8.60 9.33 20.76
N PRO A 310 7.93 9.30 21.93
CA PRO A 310 7.80 10.46 22.79
C PRO A 310 9.13 10.91 23.38
N ASN A 311 10.20 10.10 23.31
CA ASN A 311 11.52 10.50 23.78
C ASN A 311 12.29 11.32 22.73
N ARG A 312 11.94 11.22 21.46
CA ARG A 312 12.53 11.99 20.36
C ARG A 312 11.87 13.37 20.33
N VAL A 313 12.66 14.41 20.65
CA VAL A 313 12.25 15.80 20.41
C VAL A 313 12.71 16.30 19.06
N ASP A 314 13.62 15.58 18.43
CA ASP A 314 14.34 15.90 17.21
C ASP A 314 13.56 15.51 15.95
N VAL A 315 12.34 14.99 16.08
CA VAL A 315 11.36 14.84 14.99
C VAL A 315 9.96 15.14 15.55
N ASN A 316 9.21 16.01 14.87
CA ASN A 316 7.79 16.26 15.15
C ASN A 316 6.97 16.59 13.89
N VAL A 317 7.62 16.63 12.73
CA VAL A 317 7.00 16.73 11.42
C VAL A 317 7.74 15.82 10.44
N ALA A 318 7.00 15.22 9.51
CA ALA A 318 7.53 14.37 8.45
C ALA A 318 6.96 14.77 7.07
N ILE A 319 7.77 14.65 6.02
CA ILE A 319 7.28 14.49 4.64
C ILE A 319 7.41 13.01 4.30
N MET A 320 6.28 12.34 4.15
CA MET A 320 6.19 10.89 3.96
C MET A 320 5.02 10.51 3.04
N TYR A 321 4.82 9.22 2.79
CA TYR A 321 3.70 8.76 2.00
C TYR A 321 2.44 8.56 2.85
N ASN A 322 1.27 8.66 2.21
CA ASN A 322 -0.01 8.56 2.89
C ASN A 322 -0.23 7.21 3.61
N GLY A 323 0.31 6.11 3.08
CA GLY A 323 0.27 4.80 3.76
C GLY A 323 0.99 4.81 5.11
N ASP A 324 2.24 5.30 5.14
CA ASP A 324 3.01 5.43 6.39
C ASP A 324 2.36 6.44 7.36
N ALA A 325 1.72 7.47 6.81
CA ALA A 325 1.00 8.46 7.61
C ALA A 325 -0.31 7.92 8.20
N LEU A 326 -0.98 6.98 7.51
CA LEU A 326 -2.16 6.28 8.03
C LEU A 326 -1.78 5.36 9.19
N ASP A 327 -0.67 4.62 9.05
CA ASP A 327 -0.11 3.83 10.14
C ASP A 327 0.28 4.71 11.34
N ALA A 328 0.95 5.86 11.08
CA ALA A 328 1.25 6.82 12.13
C ALA A 328 -0.02 7.44 12.78
N TYR A 329 -1.11 7.62 12.02
CA TYR A 329 -2.38 8.11 12.54
C TYR A 329 -2.99 7.11 13.54
N TYR A 330 -2.98 5.81 13.22
CA TYR A 330 -3.34 4.72 14.13
C TYR A 330 -2.18 4.38 15.09
N SER A 331 -1.79 5.39 15.88
CA SER A 331 -0.64 5.36 16.79
C SER A 331 -0.68 4.25 17.84
N GLU A 332 -1.87 3.83 18.31
CA GLU A 332 -2.00 2.81 19.36
C GLU A 332 -1.46 1.45 18.89
N GLY A 333 -1.78 1.08 17.64
CA GLY A 333 -1.35 -0.17 17.02
C GLY A 333 0.16 -0.33 16.89
N ASN A 334 0.91 0.77 16.96
CA ASN A 334 2.37 0.77 16.88
C ASN A 334 3.07 0.47 18.22
N GLY A 335 2.34 0.39 19.33
CA GLY A 335 2.88 0.02 20.65
C GLY A 335 3.80 1.06 21.30
N PHE A 336 3.76 2.31 20.82
CA PHE A 336 4.51 3.42 21.43
C PHE A 336 3.87 3.86 22.75
N ASN A 337 4.74 4.06 23.74
CA ASN A 337 4.34 4.31 25.11
C ASN A 337 5.03 5.56 25.65
N ILE A 338 4.24 6.48 26.17
CA ILE A 338 4.69 7.71 26.82
C ILE A 338 4.83 7.43 28.32
N LYS A 339 5.85 8.00 28.96
CA LYS A 339 5.94 8.02 30.42
C LYS A 339 5.51 9.37 30.94
N ASP A 340 4.47 9.41 31.76
CA ASP A 340 4.09 10.62 32.48
C ASP A 340 5.26 11.06 33.38
N PRO A 341 5.84 12.26 33.20
CA PRO A 341 7.00 12.66 33.99
C PRO A 341 6.71 12.91 35.48
N GLN A 342 5.44 13.07 35.86
CA GLN A 342 4.98 13.32 37.23
C GLN A 342 4.61 12.02 37.94
N THR A 343 3.86 11.13 37.29
CA THR A 343 3.38 9.88 37.89
C THR A 343 4.27 8.67 37.55
N ASN A 344 5.11 8.77 36.52
CA ASN A 344 5.90 7.68 35.93
C ASN A 344 5.05 6.51 35.42
N GLU A 345 3.76 6.74 35.21
CA GLU A 345 2.84 5.78 34.58
C GLU A 345 3.06 5.74 33.07
N THR A 346 2.75 4.59 32.48
CA THR A 346 2.77 4.39 31.04
C THR A 346 1.43 4.79 30.45
N ILE A 347 1.47 5.70 29.48
CA ILE A 347 0.32 6.18 28.71
C ILE A 347 0.51 5.72 27.28
N GLU A 348 -0.43 4.97 26.74
CA GLU A 348 -0.46 4.62 25.32
C GLU A 348 -0.67 5.88 24.48
N LEU A 349 0.05 5.99 23.37
CA LEU A 349 -0.11 7.12 22.46
C LEU A 349 -1.41 6.91 21.66
N PRO A 350 -2.45 7.74 21.84
CA PRO A 350 -3.76 7.45 21.28
C PRO A 350 -3.82 7.67 19.78
N ASP A 351 -4.79 7.04 19.13
CA ASP A 351 -5.05 7.26 17.72
C ASP A 351 -5.39 8.73 17.43
N GLY A 352 -4.99 9.20 16.25
CA GLY A 352 -5.07 10.61 15.88
C GLY A 352 -4.02 11.50 16.54
N SER A 353 -2.95 10.92 17.13
CA SER A 353 -1.83 11.71 17.65
C SER A 353 -1.07 12.45 16.54
N VAL A 354 -1.05 11.88 15.34
CA VAL A 354 -0.47 12.47 14.14
C VAL A 354 -1.58 13.06 13.26
N GLU A 355 -1.44 14.34 12.92
CA GLU A 355 -2.29 15.01 11.94
C GLU A 355 -1.59 15.06 10.58
N VAL A 356 -2.37 15.02 9.50
CA VAL A 356 -1.85 14.86 8.14
C VAL A 356 -2.43 15.93 7.21
N ILE A 357 -1.59 16.51 6.36
CA ILE A 357 -1.99 17.47 5.34
C ILE A 357 -1.45 17.03 3.98
N LYS A 358 -2.37 16.80 3.02
CA LYS A 358 -2.02 16.58 1.61
C LYS A 358 -1.70 17.89 0.92
N PHE A 359 -0.62 17.91 0.14
CA PHE A 359 -0.19 19.11 -0.58
C PHE A 359 -0.52 19.06 -2.08
N ASN A 360 -0.61 20.22 -2.73
CA ASN A 360 -1.09 20.34 -4.09
C ASN A 360 -0.14 19.72 -5.13
N GLU A 361 1.12 20.15 -5.15
CA GLU A 361 2.12 19.68 -6.12
C GLU A 361 2.66 18.31 -5.71
N ASN A 362 1.86 17.27 -5.95
CA ASN A 362 2.08 15.95 -5.36
C ASN A 362 2.61 14.91 -6.35
N ILE A 363 3.20 13.86 -5.80
CA ILE A 363 3.56 12.63 -6.50
C ILE A 363 2.36 11.68 -6.50
N LEU A 364 2.19 10.90 -7.56
CA LEU A 364 1.48 9.63 -7.50
C LEU A 364 2.47 8.52 -7.83
N LEU A 365 2.71 7.65 -6.86
CA LEU A 365 3.48 6.42 -7.04
C LEU A 365 2.52 5.25 -7.16
N VAL A 366 2.83 4.32 -8.05
CA VAL A 366 2.11 3.06 -8.16
C VAL A 366 3.14 1.96 -8.20
N ASP A 367 3.13 1.11 -7.19
CA ASP A 367 3.89 -0.14 -7.20
C ASP A 367 3.03 -1.26 -7.77
N GLY A 368 3.66 -2.24 -8.39
CA GLY A 368 2.94 -3.27 -9.11
C GLY A 368 3.82 -4.32 -9.75
N LEU A 369 3.16 -5.36 -10.24
CA LEU A 369 3.80 -6.52 -10.84
C LEU A 369 4.41 -6.16 -12.19
N VAL A 370 5.66 -6.58 -12.36
CA VAL A 370 6.30 -6.76 -13.68
C VAL A 370 6.76 -8.21 -13.83
N ILE A 371 6.79 -8.69 -15.07
CA ILE A 371 7.22 -10.05 -15.41
C ILE A 371 8.42 -9.99 -16.31
N ALA A 372 9.47 -10.73 -15.98
CA ALA A 372 10.70 -10.79 -16.75
C ALA A 372 10.43 -11.26 -18.19
N SER A 373 11.18 -10.71 -19.16
CA SER A 373 11.00 -11.07 -20.58
C SER A 373 11.47 -12.51 -20.89
N ASP A 374 12.51 -12.97 -20.20
CA ASP A 374 13.16 -14.27 -20.44
C ASP A 374 12.69 -15.35 -19.45
N ILE A 375 11.38 -15.67 -19.47
CA ILE A 375 10.81 -16.78 -18.68
C ILE A 375 9.93 -17.69 -19.54
N SER A 376 9.89 -18.97 -19.18
CA SER A 376 9.06 -19.96 -19.87
C SER A 376 7.57 -19.76 -19.60
N GLU A 377 6.72 -20.03 -20.57
CA GLU A 377 5.25 -19.96 -20.43
C GLU A 377 4.73 -20.80 -19.25
N SER A 378 5.30 -21.99 -19.00
CA SER A 378 4.87 -22.81 -17.87
C SER A 378 5.18 -22.15 -16.51
N THR A 379 6.31 -21.44 -16.42
CA THR A 379 6.65 -20.68 -15.21
C THR A 379 5.73 -19.48 -15.05
N THR A 380 5.44 -18.79 -16.15
CA THR A 380 4.49 -17.67 -16.17
C THR A 380 3.10 -18.10 -15.71
N ASP A 381 2.63 -19.26 -16.16
CA ASP A 381 1.29 -19.78 -15.82
C ASP A 381 1.18 -20.15 -14.33
N ILE A 382 2.24 -20.74 -13.77
CA ILE A 382 2.34 -20.98 -12.31
C ILE A 382 2.35 -19.64 -11.56
N LEU A 383 3.12 -18.65 -12.04
CA LEU A 383 3.18 -17.33 -11.42
C LEU A 383 1.81 -16.65 -11.40
N TYR A 384 1.09 -16.66 -12.53
CA TYR A 384 -0.27 -16.10 -12.59
C TYR A 384 -1.20 -16.81 -11.63
N ASN A 385 -1.17 -18.15 -11.56
CA ASN A 385 -2.00 -18.88 -10.64
C ASN A 385 -1.70 -18.48 -9.18
N ASP A 386 -0.44 -18.50 -8.75
CA ASP A 386 -0.07 -18.18 -7.37
C ASP A 386 -0.43 -16.73 -7.00
N LEU A 387 -0.23 -15.79 -7.92
CA LEU A 387 -0.64 -14.39 -7.73
C LEU A 387 -2.16 -14.23 -7.59
N THR A 388 -2.94 -14.95 -8.39
CA THR A 388 -4.42 -14.94 -8.30
C THR A 388 -4.98 -15.74 -7.13
N GLU A 389 -4.16 -16.55 -6.47
CA GLU A 389 -4.53 -17.21 -5.21
C GLU A 389 -4.02 -16.44 -3.98
N SER A 390 -3.25 -15.36 -4.19
CA SER A 390 -2.67 -14.51 -3.14
C SER A 390 -3.10 -13.04 -3.33
N ILE A 391 -2.14 -12.14 -3.56
CA ILE A 391 -2.31 -10.68 -3.55
C ILE A 391 -3.23 -10.12 -4.65
N PHE A 392 -3.57 -10.91 -5.67
CA PHE A 392 -4.48 -10.51 -6.76
C PHE A 392 -5.77 -11.35 -6.85
N LYS A 393 -6.18 -12.03 -5.77
CA LYS A 393 -7.40 -12.88 -5.75
C LYS A 393 -8.66 -12.22 -6.31
N ASN A 394 -8.89 -10.94 -6.01
CA ASN A 394 -10.07 -10.19 -6.45
C ASN A 394 -9.89 -9.43 -7.78
N LEU A 395 -8.70 -9.47 -8.39
CA LEU A 395 -8.37 -8.59 -9.51
C LEU A 395 -9.32 -8.79 -10.72
N GLY A 396 -9.69 -10.04 -11.01
CA GLY A 396 -10.62 -10.39 -12.10
C GLY A 396 -12.11 -10.27 -11.75
N TYR A 397 -12.46 -9.91 -10.51
CA TYR A 397 -13.84 -10.05 -10.02
C TYR A 397 -14.85 -9.20 -10.80
N LEU A 398 -14.55 -7.93 -11.10
CA LEU A 398 -15.50 -7.06 -11.80
C LEU A 398 -15.76 -7.47 -13.24
N TYR A 399 -14.76 -8.05 -13.89
CA TYR A 399 -14.94 -8.63 -15.21
C TYR A 399 -15.94 -9.79 -15.14
N ASN A 400 -15.82 -10.64 -14.12
CA ASN A 400 -16.66 -11.83 -13.96
C ASN A 400 -18.07 -11.52 -13.41
N ASN A 401 -18.24 -10.52 -12.54
CA ASN A 401 -19.41 -10.36 -11.66
C ASN A 401 -20.17 -9.02 -11.74
N LYS A 402 -20.11 -8.33 -12.89
CA LYS A 402 -20.99 -7.21 -13.32
C LYS A 402 -20.93 -5.88 -12.54
N ASN A 403 -20.69 -5.81 -11.21
CA ASN A 403 -20.53 -4.54 -10.45
C ASN A 403 -19.90 -4.70 -9.04
N ILE A 404 -19.17 -3.69 -8.56
CA ILE A 404 -18.57 -3.54 -7.21
C ILE A 404 -19.57 -3.77 -6.08
N LYS A 405 -20.78 -3.21 -6.24
CA LYS A 405 -21.86 -3.31 -5.26
C LYS A 405 -22.22 -4.77 -4.93
N HIS A 406 -22.19 -5.63 -5.94
CA HIS A 406 -22.45 -7.05 -5.75
C HIS A 406 -21.32 -7.73 -4.95
N THR A 407 -20.06 -7.36 -5.16
CA THR A 407 -18.93 -7.87 -4.38
C THR A 407 -19.06 -7.52 -2.90
N LEU A 408 -19.32 -6.24 -2.60
CA LEU A 408 -19.49 -5.76 -1.23
C LEU A 408 -20.60 -6.53 -0.51
N LEU A 409 -21.73 -6.75 -1.19
CA LEU A 409 -22.84 -7.54 -0.63
C LEU A 409 -22.48 -9.01 -0.44
N LYS A 410 -21.74 -9.62 -1.37
CA LYS A 410 -21.31 -11.02 -1.26
C LYS A 410 -20.43 -11.23 -0.02
N ILE A 411 -19.41 -10.39 0.16
CA ILE A 411 -18.48 -10.53 1.30
C ILE A 411 -19.22 -10.25 2.60
N TYR A 412 -20.11 -9.25 2.63
CA TYR A 412 -20.92 -8.98 3.81
C TYR A 412 -21.90 -10.12 4.13
N ASP A 413 -22.49 -10.77 3.11
CA ASP A 413 -23.32 -11.98 3.29
C ASP A 413 -22.53 -13.12 3.93
N GLU A 414 -21.32 -13.38 3.43
CA GLU A 414 -20.40 -14.39 3.96
C GLU A 414 -19.97 -14.06 5.40
N TYR A 415 -19.67 -12.80 5.68
CA TYR A 415 -19.37 -12.30 7.03
C TYR A 415 -20.52 -12.58 8.00
N LEU A 416 -21.77 -12.22 7.63
CA LEU A 416 -22.93 -12.50 8.48
C LEU A 416 -23.15 -14.00 8.72
N ILE A 417 -22.86 -14.84 7.73
CA ILE A 417 -22.94 -16.30 7.86
C ILE A 417 -21.94 -16.79 8.91
N ASP A 418 -20.68 -16.39 8.80
CA ASP A 418 -19.63 -16.90 9.68
C ASP A 418 -19.77 -16.35 11.11
N VAL A 419 -20.17 -15.08 11.26
CA VAL A 419 -20.22 -14.40 12.56
C VAL A 419 -21.51 -14.67 13.33
N LEU A 420 -22.67 -14.73 12.65
CA LEU A 420 -23.97 -14.69 13.32
C LEU A 420 -24.82 -15.95 13.18
N ARG A 421 -24.66 -16.72 12.09
CA ARG A 421 -25.61 -17.80 11.75
C ARG A 421 -25.80 -18.80 12.87
N GLU A 422 -24.70 -19.38 13.35
CA GLU A 422 -24.79 -20.40 14.40
C GLU A 422 -25.39 -19.85 15.68
N LYS A 423 -25.07 -18.61 16.03
CA LYS A 423 -25.50 -17.96 17.28
C LYS A 423 -26.99 -17.67 17.25
N ILE A 424 -27.52 -17.17 16.14
CA ILE A 424 -28.95 -16.95 15.94
C ILE A 424 -29.71 -18.28 15.90
N VAL A 425 -29.25 -19.26 15.10
CA VAL A 425 -29.93 -20.56 14.97
C VAL A 425 -30.04 -21.28 16.31
N LYS A 426 -29.01 -21.19 17.17
CA LYS A 426 -28.97 -21.81 18.51
C LYS A 426 -29.89 -21.16 19.55
N GLU A 427 -30.40 -19.96 19.34
CA GLU A 427 -31.31 -19.28 20.30
C GLU A 427 -32.78 -19.40 19.89
N PHE A 428 -33.07 -19.69 18.62
CA PHE A 428 -34.43 -19.87 18.12
C PHE A 428 -34.97 -21.31 18.29
N VAL A 429 -34.44 -22.05 19.27
CA VAL A 429 -34.66 -23.50 19.46
C VAL A 429 -36.11 -23.82 19.78
N ASN A 430 -36.79 -24.38 18.78
CA ASN A 430 -37.82 -25.42 18.90
C ASN A 430 -37.64 -26.47 17.79
N ASP A 431 -37.14 -26.06 16.61
CA ASP A 431 -36.65 -26.89 15.48
C ASP A 431 -35.46 -26.17 14.80
N PHE A 432 -34.47 -26.91 14.26
CA PHE A 432 -33.33 -26.35 13.52
C PHE A 432 -33.76 -25.67 12.22
N SER A 433 -34.80 -26.17 11.55
CA SER A 433 -35.32 -25.54 10.32
C SER A 433 -35.80 -24.12 10.57
N ASP A 434 -36.44 -23.90 11.71
CA ASP A 434 -37.04 -22.62 12.08
C ASP A 434 -35.95 -21.57 12.36
N GLY A 435 -34.91 -21.94 13.12
CA GLY A 435 -33.78 -21.05 13.36
C GLY A 435 -33.04 -20.64 12.08
N VAL A 436 -32.94 -21.52 11.09
CA VAL A 436 -32.34 -21.19 9.78
C VAL A 436 -33.22 -20.23 8.98
N LEU A 437 -34.54 -20.39 9.03
CA LEU A 437 -35.48 -19.47 8.39
C LEU A 437 -35.37 -18.07 9.00
N GLU A 438 -35.37 -17.97 10.33
CA GLU A 438 -35.24 -16.72 11.08
C GLU A 438 -33.91 -16.01 10.75
N PHE A 439 -32.79 -16.74 10.74
CA PHE A 439 -31.51 -16.18 10.33
C PHE A 439 -31.54 -15.65 8.89
N ASN A 440 -32.13 -16.39 7.95
CA ASN A 440 -32.18 -15.97 6.56
C ASN A 440 -33.06 -14.72 6.38
N GLU A 441 -34.16 -14.59 7.13
CA GLU A 441 -34.98 -13.37 7.13
C GLU A 441 -34.19 -12.17 7.67
N PHE A 442 -33.57 -12.34 8.85
CA PHE A 442 -32.71 -11.32 9.47
C PHE A 442 -31.60 -10.85 8.53
N LYS A 443 -30.85 -11.80 7.97
CA LYS A 443 -29.76 -11.56 7.01
C LYS A 443 -30.25 -10.81 5.77
N SER A 444 -31.41 -11.18 5.23
CA SER A 444 -32.00 -10.51 4.06
C SER A 444 -32.35 -9.04 4.33
N LYS A 445 -32.87 -8.72 5.52
CA LYS A 445 -33.11 -7.34 5.95
C LYS A 445 -31.80 -6.56 6.07
N LEU A 446 -30.78 -7.14 6.70
CA LEU A 446 -29.45 -6.53 6.84
C LEU A 446 -28.74 -6.31 5.51
N LEU A 447 -28.81 -7.26 4.58
CA LEU A 447 -28.21 -7.09 3.25
C LEU A 447 -28.82 -5.91 2.51
N LYS A 448 -30.16 -5.75 2.56
CA LYS A 448 -30.84 -4.59 1.97
C LYS A 448 -30.48 -3.28 2.66
N LEU A 449 -30.22 -3.31 3.97
CA LEU A 449 -29.76 -2.14 4.72
C LEU A 449 -28.36 -1.74 4.29
N TYR A 450 -27.41 -2.68 4.34
CA TYR A 450 -26.02 -2.49 3.94
C TYR A 450 -25.94 -2.03 2.48
N GLU A 451 -26.77 -2.58 1.59
CA GLU A 451 -26.89 -2.15 0.20
C GLU A 451 -27.14 -0.64 0.04
N LYS A 452 -27.94 -0.04 0.92
CA LYS A 452 -28.25 1.40 0.89
C LYS A 452 -27.06 2.26 1.30
N THR A 453 -26.15 1.70 2.10
CA THR A 453 -24.94 2.40 2.60
C THR A 453 -23.76 2.35 1.63
N ILE A 454 -23.88 1.61 0.53
CA ILE A 454 -22.85 1.58 -0.52
C ILE A 454 -22.98 2.85 -1.35
N SER A 455 -22.18 3.86 -1.01
CA SER A 455 -22.22 5.20 -1.59
C SER A 455 -20.84 5.69 -2.04
N GLU A 456 -20.83 6.58 -3.04
CA GLU A 456 -19.62 7.31 -3.43
C GLU A 456 -19.16 8.29 -2.35
N THR A 457 -20.06 8.80 -1.52
CA THR A 457 -19.75 9.69 -0.40
C THR A 457 -20.17 8.98 0.88
N LEU A 458 -19.23 8.77 1.80
CA LEU A 458 -19.52 8.18 3.11
C LEU A 458 -20.03 9.29 4.04
N ASN A 459 -21.07 8.97 4.80
CA ASN A 459 -21.69 9.85 5.77
C ASN A 459 -22.13 9.02 6.99
N ASP A 460 -21.97 9.56 8.20
CA ASP A 460 -22.41 8.92 9.43
C ASP A 460 -23.92 8.60 9.43
N ASP A 461 -24.73 9.34 8.66
CA ASP A 461 -26.14 9.00 8.44
C ASP A 461 -26.35 7.59 7.89
N ASP A 462 -25.41 7.07 7.08
CA ASP A 462 -25.47 5.71 6.56
C ASP A 462 -25.29 4.68 7.70
N LEU A 463 -24.39 4.95 8.65
CA LEU A 463 -24.14 4.08 9.79
C LEU A 463 -25.25 4.18 10.85
N ASN A 464 -25.89 5.35 10.97
CA ASN A 464 -27.07 5.56 11.81
C ASN A 464 -28.26 4.67 11.40
N LEU A 465 -28.35 4.23 10.14
CA LEU A 465 -29.36 3.26 9.70
C LEU A 465 -29.24 1.92 10.45
N PHE A 466 -28.04 1.50 10.84
CA PHE A 466 -27.82 0.28 11.64
C PHE A 466 -28.23 0.47 13.10
N ARG A 467 -28.11 1.70 13.62
CA ARG A 467 -28.65 2.04 14.94
C ARG A 467 -30.16 1.95 14.98
N GLN A 468 -30.84 2.50 13.98
CA GLN A 468 -32.29 2.39 13.84
C GLN A 468 -32.72 0.93 13.67
N PHE A 469 -32.03 0.16 12.81
CA PHE A 469 -32.29 -1.27 12.64
C PHE A 469 -32.14 -2.05 13.95
N THR A 470 -31.10 -1.74 14.73
CA THR A 470 -30.89 -2.37 16.04
C THR A 470 -32.04 -2.05 17.01
N GLU A 471 -32.48 -0.79 17.06
CA GLU A 471 -33.64 -0.39 17.87
C GLU A 471 -34.93 -1.11 17.46
N ASP A 472 -35.23 -1.11 16.15
CA ASP A 472 -36.52 -1.56 15.63
C ASP A 472 -36.66 -3.08 15.54
N GLU A 473 -35.58 -3.80 15.20
CA GLU A 473 -35.62 -5.24 14.89
C GLU A 473 -34.95 -6.11 15.95
N ILE A 474 -33.93 -5.61 16.66
CA ILE A 474 -33.16 -6.40 17.62
C ILE A 474 -33.68 -6.18 19.03
N LEU A 475 -33.78 -4.94 19.49
CA LEU A 475 -34.16 -4.64 20.88
C LEU A 475 -35.64 -4.91 21.18
N THR A 476 -36.49 -4.95 20.15
CA THR A 476 -37.91 -5.31 20.24
C THR A 476 -38.16 -6.82 20.19
N ASN A 477 -37.13 -7.62 19.85
CA ASN A 477 -37.21 -9.07 19.76
C ASN A 477 -36.38 -9.72 20.87
N ASP A 478 -37.04 -10.27 21.89
CA ASP A 478 -36.38 -10.84 23.07
C ASP A 478 -35.30 -11.88 22.74
N LYS A 479 -35.51 -12.69 21.69
CA LYS A 479 -34.54 -13.70 21.27
C LYS A 479 -33.32 -13.07 20.61
N LEU A 480 -33.50 -12.14 19.67
CA LEU A 480 -32.36 -11.45 19.05
C LEU A 480 -31.61 -10.61 20.08
N LYS A 481 -32.33 -9.91 20.96
CA LYS A 481 -31.73 -9.17 22.08
C LYS A 481 -30.85 -10.08 22.95
N LEU A 482 -31.33 -11.28 23.28
CA LEU A 482 -30.55 -12.29 24.01
C LEU A 482 -29.32 -12.76 23.21
N VAL A 483 -29.47 -13.06 21.92
CA VAL A 483 -28.36 -13.44 21.03
C VAL A 483 -27.26 -12.38 21.09
N PHE A 484 -27.58 -11.12 20.86
CA PHE A 484 -26.57 -10.05 20.80
C PHE A 484 -25.98 -9.71 22.17
N SER A 485 -26.78 -9.81 23.24
CA SER A 485 -26.29 -9.74 24.62
C SER A 485 -25.23 -10.81 24.90
N ASN A 486 -25.46 -12.05 24.45
CA ASN A 486 -24.51 -13.15 24.59
C ASN A 486 -23.28 -12.98 23.69
N ILE A 487 -23.45 -12.51 22.45
CA ILE A 487 -22.34 -12.26 21.50
C ILE A 487 -21.36 -11.24 22.07
N LEU A 488 -21.89 -10.14 22.60
CA LEU A 488 -21.12 -8.99 23.03
C LEU A 488 -20.75 -9.03 24.51
N ASN A 489 -21.25 -10.03 25.26
CA ASN A 489 -21.11 -10.15 26.70
C ASN A 489 -21.59 -8.88 27.46
N ILE A 490 -22.73 -8.33 27.03
CA ILE A 490 -23.35 -7.12 27.60
C ILE A 490 -24.64 -7.51 28.34
N SER A 491 -24.86 -6.95 29.53
CA SER A 491 -26.10 -7.18 30.30
C SER A 491 -27.35 -6.71 29.53
N LEU A 492 -28.43 -7.49 29.60
CA LEU A 492 -29.74 -7.14 29.02
C LEU A 492 -30.36 -5.85 29.57
N ASP A 493 -29.89 -5.40 30.73
CA ASP A 493 -30.32 -4.15 31.36
C ASP A 493 -29.55 -2.93 30.81
N ASN A 494 -28.37 -3.13 30.21
CA ASN A 494 -27.59 -2.04 29.61
C ASN A 494 -27.96 -1.83 28.13
N ILE A 495 -29.17 -1.33 27.91
CA ILE A 495 -29.76 -1.18 26.57
C ILE A 495 -28.94 -0.27 25.66
N GLU A 496 -28.41 0.84 26.17
CA GLU A 496 -27.67 1.79 25.33
C GLU A 496 -26.31 1.22 24.88
N GLU A 497 -25.57 0.53 25.76
CA GLU A 497 -24.33 -0.14 25.39
C GLU A 497 -24.59 -1.29 24.42
N LEU A 498 -25.61 -2.12 24.70
CA LEU A 498 -26.02 -3.22 23.81
C LEU A 498 -26.39 -2.69 22.43
N LYS A 499 -27.14 -1.58 22.36
CA LYS A 499 -27.49 -0.92 21.12
C LYS A 499 -26.25 -0.46 20.36
N ALA A 500 -25.36 0.27 21.02
CA ALA A 500 -24.17 0.83 20.38
C ALA A 500 -23.27 -0.26 19.80
N LYS A 501 -22.90 -1.26 20.61
CA LYS A 501 -22.00 -2.34 20.19
C LYS A 501 -22.65 -3.30 19.18
N THR A 502 -23.97 -3.52 19.24
CA THR A 502 -24.69 -4.28 18.21
C THR A 502 -24.72 -3.53 16.88
N SER A 503 -25.00 -2.22 16.92
CA SER A 503 -25.01 -1.38 15.72
C SER A 503 -23.65 -1.38 15.04
N PHE A 504 -22.58 -1.23 15.82
CA PHE A 504 -21.20 -1.31 15.35
C PHE A 504 -20.89 -2.67 14.71
N LEU A 505 -21.17 -3.79 15.39
CA LEU A 505 -20.94 -5.14 14.87
C LEU A 505 -21.62 -5.41 13.52
N LEU A 506 -22.82 -4.85 13.33
CA LEU A 506 -23.63 -5.03 12.13
C LEU A 506 -23.32 -4.01 11.05
N SER A 507 -22.66 -2.90 11.37
CA SER A 507 -22.50 -1.83 10.41
C SER A 507 -21.43 -2.11 9.38
N HIS A 508 -20.52 -3.07 9.59
CA HIS A 508 -19.38 -3.30 8.71
C HIS A 508 -18.89 -4.75 8.71
N ILE A 509 -17.97 -5.03 7.78
CA ILE A 509 -17.18 -6.26 7.77
C ILE A 509 -15.94 -6.03 8.63
N ASP A 510 -15.91 -6.64 9.81
CA ASP A 510 -14.77 -6.58 10.72
C ASP A 510 -13.68 -7.58 10.28
N PHE A 511 -12.52 -7.08 9.88
CA PHE A 511 -11.39 -7.89 9.42
C PHE A 511 -10.69 -8.61 10.58
N ALA A 512 -10.80 -8.09 11.80
CA ALA A 512 -10.21 -8.68 13.00
C ALA A 512 -11.13 -9.72 13.66
N ASN A 513 -12.33 -9.97 13.10
CA ASN A 513 -13.26 -10.92 13.67
C ASN A 513 -12.75 -12.37 13.57
N GLU A 514 -12.47 -13.00 14.71
CA GLU A 514 -11.96 -14.38 14.80
C GLU A 514 -12.82 -15.41 14.04
N SER A 515 -14.16 -15.21 14.01
CA SER A 515 -15.05 -16.15 13.32
C SER A 515 -14.95 -16.01 11.79
N PHE A 516 -14.50 -14.86 11.29
CA PHE A 516 -14.33 -14.57 9.87
C PHE A 516 -12.89 -14.76 9.37
N GLU A 517 -11.91 -14.73 10.28
CA GLU A 517 -10.47 -14.80 9.99
C GLU A 517 -10.09 -15.92 9.00
N LYS A 518 -10.66 -17.12 9.19
CA LYS A 518 -10.39 -18.25 8.28
C LYS A 518 -10.81 -17.93 6.85
N ARG A 519 -12.03 -17.40 6.66
CA ARG A 519 -12.51 -17.04 5.33
C ARG A 519 -11.67 -15.90 4.75
N LEU A 520 -11.33 -14.90 5.57
CA LEU A 520 -10.50 -13.78 5.14
C LEU A 520 -9.16 -14.29 4.58
N ASN A 521 -8.50 -15.24 5.26
CA ASN A 521 -7.24 -15.82 4.82
C ASN A 521 -7.35 -16.73 3.58
N GLU A 522 -8.42 -17.52 3.45
CA GLU A 522 -8.57 -18.49 2.36
C GLU A 522 -9.17 -17.87 1.09
N ASP A 523 -10.19 -17.03 1.24
CA ASP A 523 -11.00 -16.49 0.15
C ASP A 523 -10.62 -15.04 -0.23
N TYR A 524 -10.07 -14.27 0.72
CA TYR A 524 -9.73 -12.85 0.54
C TYR A 524 -8.32 -12.46 0.99
N PRO A 525 -7.28 -13.23 0.62
CA PRO A 525 -5.92 -12.98 1.10
C PRO A 525 -5.36 -11.62 0.68
N ASN A 526 -5.89 -11.00 -0.37
CA ASN A 526 -5.59 -9.61 -0.75
C ASN A 526 -6.08 -8.56 0.27
N LEU A 527 -7.15 -8.84 1.03
CA LEU A 527 -7.62 -7.98 2.13
C LEU A 527 -6.77 -8.15 3.39
N VAL A 528 -6.36 -9.39 3.71
CA VAL A 528 -5.35 -9.66 4.75
C VAL A 528 -4.04 -8.91 4.44
N ASN A 529 -3.70 -8.85 3.15
CA ASN A 529 -2.54 -8.14 2.71
C ASN A 529 -2.65 -6.62 2.88
N PHE A 530 -3.84 -6.06 2.66
CA PHE A 530 -4.11 -4.66 2.99
C PHE A 530 -3.95 -4.41 4.49
N ASP A 531 -4.58 -5.24 5.33
CA ASP A 531 -4.51 -5.12 6.80
C ASP A 531 -3.05 -5.10 7.32
N PHE A 532 -2.17 -5.86 6.65
CA PHE A 532 -0.74 -5.88 6.97
C PHE A 532 0.06 -4.64 6.52
N ILE A 533 -0.34 -3.99 5.41
CA ILE A 533 0.47 -2.94 4.75
C ILE A 533 -0.11 -1.53 4.95
N ASN A 534 -1.44 -1.41 5.01
CA ASN A 534 -2.21 -0.17 5.13
C ASN A 534 -2.06 0.83 3.97
N TYR A 535 -1.59 0.38 2.80
CA TYR A 535 -1.43 1.24 1.63
C TYR A 535 -2.68 1.21 0.74
N THR A 536 -2.93 2.27 -0.03
CA THR A 536 -4.14 2.41 -0.84
C THR A 536 -4.16 1.39 -2.00
N PRO A 537 -5.08 0.41 -2.03
CA PRO A 537 -5.15 -0.57 -3.11
C PRO A 537 -5.39 0.10 -4.46
N ALA A 538 -4.64 -0.35 -5.48
CA ALA A 538 -4.81 0.15 -6.83
C ALA A 538 -6.00 -0.50 -7.58
N ASN A 539 -6.44 -1.68 -7.12
CA ASN A 539 -7.65 -2.35 -7.59
C ASN A 539 -8.90 -1.70 -6.96
N ILE A 540 -9.91 -1.41 -7.78
CA ILE A 540 -11.10 -0.68 -7.32
C ILE A 540 -11.99 -1.50 -6.38
N VAL A 541 -12.00 -2.84 -6.48
CA VAL A 541 -12.79 -3.69 -5.60
C VAL A 541 -12.23 -3.63 -4.19
N ASP A 542 -10.94 -3.89 -4.06
CA ASP A 542 -10.25 -3.89 -2.77
C ASP A 542 -10.29 -2.50 -2.14
N TYR A 543 -10.02 -1.48 -2.96
CA TYR A 543 -10.17 -0.08 -2.55
C TYR A 543 -11.55 0.20 -1.94
N SER A 544 -12.62 -0.27 -2.59
CA SER A 544 -13.99 0.00 -2.18
C SER A 544 -14.41 -0.78 -0.92
N ILE A 545 -13.92 -2.01 -0.76
CA ILE A 545 -14.18 -2.84 0.42
C ILE A 545 -13.55 -2.20 1.65
N VAL A 546 -12.26 -1.88 1.58
CA VAL A 546 -11.50 -1.24 2.65
C VAL A 546 -12.13 0.10 3.01
N ARG A 547 -12.31 0.98 2.03
CA ARG A 547 -12.86 2.33 2.24
C ARG A 547 -14.18 2.33 3.00
N ARG A 548 -15.08 1.39 2.68
CA ARG A 548 -16.40 1.30 3.33
C ARG A 548 -16.25 0.71 4.75
N ASN A 549 -15.48 -0.35 4.92
CA ASN A 549 -15.62 -1.19 6.12
C ASN A 549 -14.54 -0.99 7.18
N TYR A 550 -13.37 -0.49 6.81
CA TYR A 550 -12.19 -0.51 7.68
C TYR A 550 -12.11 0.70 8.61
N PHE A 551 -12.53 1.88 8.13
CA PHE A 551 -12.36 3.16 8.84
C PHE A 551 -13.63 3.56 9.59
N ILE A 552 -14.01 2.78 10.60
CA ILE A 552 -15.21 3.00 11.42
C ILE A 552 -14.82 3.03 12.90
N ASN A 553 -15.21 4.11 13.57
CA ASN A 553 -14.97 4.30 15.00
C ASN A 553 -15.89 3.42 15.85
N ASP A 554 -15.45 3.16 17.08
CA ASP A 554 -16.18 2.41 18.10
C ASP A 554 -17.57 2.95 18.44
N ASP A 555 -17.83 4.23 18.15
CA ASP A 555 -19.12 4.90 18.31
C ASP A 555 -20.04 4.78 17.08
N ASN A 556 -19.64 3.95 16.10
CA ASN A 556 -20.35 3.69 14.85
C ASN A 556 -20.45 4.92 13.93
N THR A 557 -19.41 5.74 13.90
CA THR A 557 -19.20 6.82 12.92
C THR A 557 -18.04 6.49 11.98
N TYR A 558 -17.96 7.13 10.81
CA TYR A 558 -16.79 6.97 9.95
C TYR A 558 -15.61 7.77 10.49
N ASP A 559 -14.43 7.18 10.43
CA ASP A 559 -13.18 7.93 10.62
C ASP A 559 -12.83 8.69 9.34
N LEU A 560 -13.46 9.85 9.17
CA LEU A 560 -13.28 10.68 7.98
C LEU A 560 -11.84 11.21 7.83
N LYS A 561 -11.05 11.27 8.92
CA LYS A 561 -9.65 11.68 8.85
C LYS A 561 -8.80 10.57 8.24
N ALA A 562 -8.91 9.34 8.76
CA ALA A 562 -8.23 8.19 8.18
C ALA A 562 -8.63 7.95 6.72
N ILE A 563 -9.92 8.11 6.39
CA ILE A 563 -10.39 8.04 5.00
C ILE A 563 -9.71 9.10 4.13
N ASP A 564 -9.60 10.36 4.56
CA ASP A 564 -8.94 11.41 3.75
C ASP A 564 -7.44 11.13 3.55
N ILE A 565 -6.75 10.54 4.54
CA ILE A 565 -5.36 10.08 4.40
C ILE A 565 -5.28 8.94 3.37
N TYR A 566 -6.12 7.91 3.54
CA TYR A 566 -6.18 6.73 2.69
C TYR A 566 -6.55 7.02 1.24
N GLU A 567 -7.50 7.93 0.99
CA GLU A 567 -8.00 8.20 -0.36
C GLU A 567 -7.01 9.01 -1.21
N ILE A 568 -6.72 8.52 -2.41
CA ILE A 568 -5.98 9.26 -3.43
C ILE A 568 -6.96 9.65 -4.54
N THR A 569 -7.27 10.94 -4.66
CA THR A 569 -8.34 11.42 -5.55
C THR A 569 -8.03 12.73 -6.22
N ASP A 570 -8.38 12.81 -7.51
CA ASP A 570 -8.37 14.05 -8.30
C ASP A 570 -9.71 14.82 -8.17
N LYS A 571 -10.75 14.25 -7.51
CA LYS A 571 -12.11 14.81 -7.51
C LYS A 571 -12.19 16.22 -6.91
N LYS A 572 -11.39 16.52 -5.88
CA LYS A 572 -11.35 17.85 -5.25
C LYS A 572 -10.68 18.91 -6.15
N LYS A 573 -9.99 18.53 -7.24
CA LYS A 573 -9.15 19.41 -8.11
C LYS A 573 -8.11 20.26 -7.37
N THR A 574 -7.85 19.96 -6.09
CA THR A 574 -6.92 20.66 -5.21
C THR A 574 -5.55 20.00 -5.14
N ILE A 575 -5.36 18.83 -5.77
CA ILE A 575 -4.09 18.10 -5.82
C ILE A 575 -3.77 17.79 -7.29
N ASN A 576 -2.53 18.05 -7.68
CA ASN A 576 -1.97 17.83 -9.00
C ASN A 576 -0.92 16.73 -8.90
N HIS A 577 -1.38 15.49 -9.05
CA HIS A 577 -0.52 14.31 -9.09
C HIS A 577 0.33 14.28 -10.36
N LYS A 578 1.62 13.93 -10.21
CA LYS A 578 2.55 13.67 -11.32
C LYS A 578 3.22 12.33 -11.17
N ASN A 579 3.53 11.73 -12.31
CA ASN A 579 4.40 10.57 -12.43
C ASN A 579 5.88 10.98 -12.46
N LEU A 580 6.77 10.00 -12.26
CA LEU A 580 8.20 10.16 -12.47
C LEU A 580 8.59 9.58 -13.83
N SER A 581 9.41 10.29 -14.61
CA SER A 581 9.93 9.70 -15.84
C SER A 581 11.05 8.70 -15.52
N GLY A 582 11.13 7.62 -16.29
CA GLY A 582 12.33 6.78 -16.32
C GLY A 582 13.58 7.58 -16.69
N VAL A 583 14.75 7.13 -16.21
CA VAL A 583 16.07 7.68 -16.60
C VAL A 583 17.03 6.53 -16.92
N ASN A 584 18.08 6.84 -17.67
CA ASN A 584 19.15 5.87 -17.93
C ASN A 584 20.13 5.82 -16.74
N ASP A 585 20.91 4.73 -16.69
CA ASP A 585 21.79 4.41 -15.56
C ASP A 585 22.89 5.47 -15.35
N LYS A 586 23.35 6.11 -16.44
CA LYS A 586 24.34 7.20 -16.37
C LYS A 586 23.75 8.42 -15.67
N LEU A 587 22.57 8.88 -16.07
CA LEU A 587 21.88 10.01 -15.47
C LEU A 587 21.50 9.71 -14.02
N GLN A 588 21.05 8.48 -13.72
CA GLN A 588 20.78 8.03 -12.35
C GLN A 588 22.04 8.14 -11.46
N SER A 589 23.20 7.66 -11.94
CA SER A 589 24.45 7.80 -11.18
C SER A 589 24.87 9.26 -10.95
N LEU A 590 24.70 10.12 -11.96
CA LEU A 590 25.02 11.55 -11.86
C LEU A 590 24.10 12.29 -10.87
N LEU A 591 22.80 12.02 -10.91
CA LEU A 591 21.84 12.67 -10.03
C LEU A 591 22.00 12.22 -8.58
N ASP A 592 22.26 10.93 -8.33
CA ASP A 592 22.48 10.41 -6.96
C ASP A 592 23.74 11.02 -6.34
N THR A 593 24.83 11.07 -7.13
CA THR A 593 26.09 11.70 -6.71
C THR A 593 25.88 13.18 -6.35
N TYR A 594 25.19 13.91 -7.22
CA TYR A 594 24.94 15.34 -7.00
C TYR A 594 24.03 15.58 -5.79
N TYR A 595 22.94 14.81 -5.67
CA TYR A 595 22.01 14.85 -4.54
C TYR A 595 22.75 14.64 -3.22
N PHE A 596 23.51 13.55 -3.10
CA PHE A 596 24.31 13.25 -1.90
C PHE A 596 25.27 14.40 -1.57
N SER A 597 25.99 14.90 -2.57
CA SER A 597 26.96 15.99 -2.37
C SER A 597 26.34 17.34 -2.02
N THR A 598 25.05 17.54 -2.30
CA THR A 598 24.34 18.81 -2.06
C THR A 598 23.59 18.78 -0.73
N ILE A 599 23.02 17.63 -0.35
CA ILE A 599 22.08 17.50 0.77
C ILE A 599 22.71 16.86 2.00
N LYS A 600 23.61 15.88 1.83
CA LYS A 600 24.13 15.04 2.93
C LYS A 600 25.57 15.36 3.33
N ARG A 601 26.02 16.61 3.12
CA ARG A 601 27.40 17.04 3.40
C ARG A 601 27.67 17.41 4.86
#